data_AF-A0A224XZQ2-F1
#
_entry.id   AF-A0A224XZQ2-F1
#
_cell.length_a   1.000
_cell.length_b   1.000
_cell.length_c   1.000
_cell.angle_alpha   90.00
_cell.angle_beta   90.00
_cell.angle_gamma   90.00
#
_symmetry.space_group_name_H-M   'P 1'
#
loop_
_entity.id
_entity.type
_entity.pdbx_description
1 polymer ?
#
loop_
_entity_poly.entity_id
_entity_poly.type
_entity_poly.pdbx_seq_one_letter_code
_entity_poly.pdbx_strand_id
1 'polypeptide(L)'
;MQAWGLIVLLISKAAGHRNVDDMEEDKAAGVLYSQRALAEVTEMIRTSHLVHKGLVNIYAGQYQEPSELNDMAFGNKIALLSGDYLLCTSCAELAALRNNDVVDLMSSAVRDQAVSEFLGQRDKQNNPLPSCGKSALADWTTRNVLSAGSLLGKSCQGTLKLAGHTNQVQEQGN
;
A
#
# COMPACT_ATOMS: atom_id res chain seq x y z
N MET A 1 12.94 -5.01 -5.13
CA MET A 1 12.69 -6.30 -4.43
C MET A 1 11.25 -6.25 -3.94
N GLN A 2 10.38 -7.15 -4.40
CA GLN A 2 8.95 -7.18 -4.03
C GLN A 2 8.77 -7.81 -2.64
N ALA A 3 9.10 -7.06 -1.59
CA ALA A 3 9.14 -7.60 -0.23
C ALA A 3 7.74 -7.78 0.37
N TRP A 4 6.75 -6.96 -0.03
CA TRP A 4 5.46 -6.93 0.64
C TRP A 4 4.53 -8.01 0.13
N GLY A 5 4.45 -8.18 -1.20
CA GLY A 5 3.75 -9.31 -1.79
C GLY A 5 4.28 -10.65 -1.26
N LEU A 6 5.60 -10.77 -1.07
CA LEU A 6 6.19 -11.98 -0.51
C LEU A 6 5.78 -12.23 0.96
N ILE A 7 5.73 -11.19 1.81
CA ILE A 7 5.25 -11.34 3.19
C ILE A 7 3.80 -11.82 3.22
N VAL A 8 2.94 -11.25 2.38
CA VAL A 8 1.53 -11.67 2.25
C VAL A 8 1.44 -13.13 1.83
N LEU A 9 2.25 -13.57 0.85
CA LEU A 9 2.30 -14.96 0.42
C LEU A 9 2.80 -15.93 1.51
N LEU A 10 3.83 -15.52 2.27
CA LEU A 10 4.35 -16.33 3.38
C LEU A 10 3.30 -16.51 4.48
N ILE A 11 2.54 -15.46 4.81
CA ILE A 11 1.43 -15.55 5.77
C ILE A 11 0.31 -16.43 5.21
N SER A 12 -0.03 -16.26 3.92
CA SER A 12 -1.03 -17.09 3.23
C SER A 12 -0.69 -18.58 3.37
N LYS A 13 0.58 -18.93 3.10
CA LYS A 13 1.08 -20.30 3.20
C LYS A 13 1.14 -20.83 4.63
N ALA A 14 1.57 -19.99 5.58
CA ALA A 14 1.67 -20.38 6.98
C ALA A 14 0.31 -20.62 7.62
N ALA A 15 -0.70 -19.82 7.26
CA ALA A 15 -2.06 -19.98 7.76
C ALA A 15 -2.83 -21.12 7.09
N GLY A 16 -2.46 -21.46 5.84
CA GLY A 16 -3.21 -22.37 5.00
C GLY A 16 -4.59 -21.84 4.63
N HIS A 17 -5.41 -22.65 3.98
CA HIS A 17 -6.80 -22.35 3.64
C HIS A 17 -7.74 -23.44 4.17
N ARG A 18 -8.99 -23.08 4.46
CA ARG A 18 -9.99 -23.99 5.04
C ARG A 18 -11.25 -23.99 4.18
N ASN A 19 -11.76 -25.18 3.86
CA ASN A 19 -13.01 -25.37 3.12
C ASN A 19 -13.04 -24.66 1.74
N VAL A 20 -11.89 -24.57 1.05
CA VAL A 20 -11.78 -23.99 -0.28
C VAL A 20 -11.64 -25.11 -1.31
N ASP A 21 -12.21 -24.92 -2.51
CA ASP A 21 -12.15 -25.89 -3.58
C ASP A 21 -10.69 -26.09 -4.06
N ASP A 22 -10.26 -27.35 -4.23
CA ASP A 22 -8.91 -27.72 -4.67
C ASP A 22 -8.53 -27.09 -6.03
N MET A 23 -9.52 -26.67 -6.82
CA MET A 23 -9.31 -25.95 -8.08
C MET A 23 -8.85 -24.50 -7.91
N GLU A 24 -9.04 -23.89 -6.74
CA GLU A 24 -8.64 -22.50 -6.46
C GLU A 24 -7.21 -22.38 -5.91
N GLU A 25 -6.53 -23.51 -5.69
CA GLU A 25 -5.18 -23.57 -5.15
C GLU A 25 -4.11 -23.66 -6.26
N ASP A 26 -3.11 -22.78 -6.17
CA ASP A 26 -1.83 -22.98 -6.85
C ASP A 26 -1.04 -24.04 -6.08
N LYS A 27 -1.18 -25.32 -6.48
CA LYS A 27 -0.54 -26.47 -5.82
C LYS A 27 0.99 -26.38 -5.74
N ALA A 28 1.63 -25.65 -6.65
CA ALA A 28 3.07 -25.47 -6.61
C ALA A 28 3.50 -24.50 -5.48
N ALA A 29 2.67 -23.48 -5.22
CA ALA A 29 2.93 -22.48 -4.20
C ALA A 29 2.35 -22.84 -2.82
N GLY A 30 1.22 -23.55 -2.79
CA GLY A 30 0.45 -23.87 -1.58
C GLY A 30 -0.37 -22.67 -1.07
N VAL A 31 -0.91 -21.87 -2.00
CA VAL A 31 -1.73 -20.67 -1.72
C VAL A 31 -2.83 -20.56 -2.77
N LEU A 32 -3.92 -19.85 -2.44
CA LEU A 32 -5.01 -19.61 -3.38
C LEU A 32 -4.63 -18.58 -4.44
N TYR A 33 -5.20 -18.68 -5.65
CA TYR A 33 -5.03 -17.67 -6.69
C TYR A 33 -5.50 -16.28 -6.22
N SER A 34 -6.55 -16.22 -5.41
CA SER A 34 -7.05 -14.98 -4.80
C SER A 34 -6.06 -14.36 -3.82
N GLN A 35 -5.34 -15.17 -3.04
CA GLN A 35 -4.29 -14.71 -2.12
C GLN A 35 -3.08 -14.17 -2.88
N ARG A 36 -2.73 -14.82 -4.01
CA ARG A 36 -1.68 -14.34 -4.91
C ARG A 36 -2.05 -13.00 -5.56
N ALA A 37 -3.26 -12.89 -6.09
CA ALA A 37 -3.76 -11.63 -6.64
C ALA A 37 -3.77 -10.52 -5.58
N LEU A 38 -4.17 -10.80 -4.34
CA LEU A 38 -4.09 -9.81 -3.25
C LEU A 38 -2.64 -9.40 -2.92
N ALA A 39 -1.68 -10.33 -2.99
CA ALA A 39 -0.26 -10.01 -2.82
C ALA A 39 0.28 -9.10 -3.93
N GLU A 40 -0.14 -9.33 -5.18
CA GLU A 40 0.21 -8.50 -6.35
C GLU A 40 -0.40 -7.08 -6.21
N VAL A 41 -1.69 -7.00 -5.87
CA VAL A 41 -2.38 -5.75 -5.52
C VAL A 41 -1.64 -4.98 -4.43
N THR A 42 -1.22 -5.66 -3.36
CA THR A 42 -0.52 -5.03 -2.23
C THR A 42 0.78 -4.36 -2.69
N GLU A 43 1.55 -5.05 -3.53
CA GLU A 43 2.81 -4.52 -4.06
C GLU A 43 2.55 -3.37 -5.04
N MET A 44 1.48 -3.43 -5.85
CA MET A 44 1.09 -2.33 -6.74
C MET A 44 0.67 -1.07 -5.98
N ILE A 45 -0.17 -1.18 -4.94
CA ILE A 45 -0.56 -0.05 -4.09
C ILE A 45 0.67 0.54 -3.41
N ARG A 46 1.55 -0.32 -2.86
CA ARG A 46 2.80 0.14 -2.23
C ARG A 46 3.69 0.89 -3.21
N THR A 47 3.84 0.37 -4.42
CA THR A 47 4.65 0.98 -5.48
C THR A 47 4.05 2.30 -5.94
N SER A 48 2.74 2.35 -6.19
CA SER A 48 2.00 3.57 -6.52
C SER A 48 2.25 4.67 -5.48
N HIS A 49 2.06 4.35 -4.20
CA HIS A 49 2.28 5.30 -3.11
C HIS A 49 3.72 5.82 -3.06
N LEU A 50 4.72 4.94 -3.26
CA LEU A 50 6.13 5.36 -3.32
C LEU A 50 6.43 6.26 -4.50
N VAL A 51 5.85 5.98 -5.67
CA VAL A 51 6.00 6.82 -6.87
C VAL A 51 5.40 8.20 -6.64
N HIS A 52 4.18 8.30 -6.07
CA HIS A 52 3.56 9.58 -5.74
C HIS A 52 4.35 10.38 -4.70
N LYS A 53 4.95 9.71 -3.71
CA LYS A 53 5.84 10.37 -2.74
C LYS A 53 7.17 10.85 -3.33
N GLY A 54 7.53 10.39 -4.52
CA GLY A 54 8.69 10.86 -5.26
C GLY A 54 8.48 12.22 -5.96
N LEU A 55 7.24 12.73 -5.99
CA LEU A 55 6.94 14.03 -6.61
C LEU A 55 7.63 15.16 -5.86
N VAL A 56 8.13 16.14 -6.63
CA VAL A 56 8.76 17.31 -6.05
C VAL A 56 7.94 18.58 -6.16
N ASN A 57 7.84 19.34 -5.07
CA ASN A 57 7.32 20.71 -5.09
C ASN A 57 8.31 21.62 -5.83
N ILE A 58 7.85 22.24 -6.91
CA ILE A 58 8.63 23.15 -7.74
C ILE A 58 8.24 24.59 -7.40
N TYR A 59 9.20 25.42 -6.99
CA TYR A 59 8.97 26.82 -6.65
C TYR A 59 9.46 27.77 -7.74
N ALA A 60 8.77 28.91 -7.86
CA ALA A 60 9.20 30.00 -8.74
C ALA A 60 10.60 30.49 -8.36
N GLY A 61 11.49 30.60 -9.34
CA GLY A 61 12.87 31.04 -9.15
C GLY A 61 13.81 30.03 -8.51
N GLN A 62 13.38 28.77 -8.29
CA GLN A 62 14.24 27.70 -7.77
C GLN A 62 15.26 27.21 -8.79
N TYR A 63 14.86 27.17 -10.07
CA TYR A 63 15.72 26.78 -11.19
C TYR A 63 16.00 28.02 -12.04
N GLN A 64 17.27 28.29 -12.34
CA GLN A 64 17.68 29.44 -13.15
C GLN A 64 17.48 29.15 -14.64
N GLU A 65 17.72 27.90 -15.04
CA GLU A 65 17.60 27.47 -16.44
C GLU A 65 16.19 26.91 -16.72
N PRO A 66 15.49 27.39 -17.76
CA PRO A 66 14.17 26.88 -18.13
C PRO A 66 14.16 25.39 -18.49
N SER A 67 15.27 24.84 -18.98
CA SER A 67 15.40 23.42 -19.31
C SER A 67 15.27 22.53 -18.07
N GLU A 68 15.93 22.88 -16.97
CA GLU A 68 15.87 22.12 -15.71
C GLU A 68 14.44 22.11 -15.15
N LEU A 69 13.77 23.27 -15.19
CA LEU A 69 12.38 23.39 -14.78
C LEU A 69 11.46 22.46 -15.61
N ASN A 70 11.68 22.42 -16.92
CA ASN A 70 10.90 21.58 -17.83
C ASN A 70 11.14 20.09 -17.58
N ASP A 71 12.39 19.69 -17.35
CA ASP A 71 12.75 18.29 -17.06
C ASP A 71 12.13 17.82 -15.75
N MET A 72 12.19 18.65 -14.69
CA MET A 72 11.57 18.34 -13.41
C MET A 72 10.03 18.26 -13.51
N ALA A 73 9.41 19.20 -14.25
CA ALA A 73 7.97 19.17 -14.48
C ALA A 73 7.53 17.94 -15.29
N PHE A 74 8.33 17.55 -16.29
CA PHE A 74 8.10 16.34 -17.07
C PHE A 74 8.23 15.08 -16.21
N GLY A 75 9.29 14.98 -15.40
CA GLY A 75 9.49 13.88 -14.47
C GLY A 75 8.34 13.74 -13.47
N ASN A 76 7.89 14.85 -12.87
CA ASN A 76 6.71 14.88 -12.01
C ASN A 76 5.45 14.39 -12.72
N LYS A 77 5.25 14.79 -13.98
CA LYS A 77 4.09 14.34 -14.77
C LYS A 77 4.11 12.83 -15.00
N ILE A 78 5.26 12.26 -15.33
CA ILE A 78 5.41 10.81 -15.51
C ILE A 78 5.16 10.07 -14.19
N ALA A 79 5.78 10.52 -13.09
CA ALA A 79 5.59 9.91 -11.78
C ALA A 79 4.12 9.94 -11.34
N LEU A 80 3.44 11.08 -11.47
CA LEU A 80 2.02 11.21 -11.13
C LEU A 80 1.16 10.20 -11.90
N LEU A 81 1.31 10.16 -13.23
CA LEU A 81 0.52 9.27 -14.09
C LEU A 81 0.85 7.79 -13.88
N SER A 82 2.11 7.44 -13.66
CA SER A 82 2.51 6.05 -13.35
C SER A 82 1.96 5.59 -12.00
N GLY A 83 1.97 6.46 -10.98
CA GLY A 83 1.35 6.18 -9.70
C GLY A 83 -0.16 5.96 -9.83
N ASP A 84 -0.85 6.82 -10.58
CA ASP A 84 -2.29 6.71 -10.82
C ASP A 84 -2.65 5.44 -11.59
N TYR A 85 -1.85 5.10 -12.61
CA TYR A 85 -2.03 3.87 -13.38
C TYR A 85 -1.95 2.63 -12.47
N LEU A 86 -0.90 2.52 -11.66
CA LEU A 86 -0.73 1.39 -10.73
C LEU A 86 -1.88 1.29 -9.72
N LEU A 87 -2.35 2.43 -9.19
CA LEU A 87 -3.47 2.45 -8.25
C LEU A 87 -4.77 2.01 -8.93
N CYS A 88 -5.08 2.53 -10.12
CA CYS A 88 -6.25 2.14 -10.90
C CYS A 88 -6.24 0.65 -11.27
N THR A 89 -5.09 0.12 -11.70
CA THR A 89 -4.92 -1.31 -11.99
C THR A 89 -5.17 -2.15 -10.73
N SER A 90 -4.62 -1.75 -9.58
CA SER A 90 -4.86 -2.44 -8.31
C SER A 90 -6.34 -2.44 -7.91
N CYS A 91 -7.07 -1.34 -8.17
CA CYS A 91 -8.52 -1.27 -7.93
C CYS A 91 -9.30 -2.22 -8.86
N ALA A 92 -8.90 -2.34 -10.11
CA ALA A 92 -9.53 -3.27 -11.06
C ALA A 92 -9.31 -4.74 -10.64
N GLU A 93 -8.10 -5.10 -10.20
CA GLU A 93 -7.79 -6.42 -9.69
C GLU A 93 -8.51 -6.73 -8.37
N LEU A 94 -8.60 -5.74 -7.46
CA LEU A 94 -9.41 -5.86 -6.24
C LEU A 94 -10.88 -6.15 -6.55
N ALA A 95 -11.46 -5.43 -7.51
CA ALA A 95 -12.83 -5.67 -7.94
C ALA A 95 -13.00 -7.08 -8.55
N ALA A 96 -11.98 -7.58 -9.25
CA ALA A 96 -11.99 -8.93 -9.84
C ALA A 96 -11.98 -10.05 -8.79
N LEU A 97 -11.49 -9.78 -7.56
CA LEU A 97 -11.60 -10.72 -6.44
C LEU A 97 -13.05 -10.96 -5.98
N ARG A 98 -13.99 -10.08 -6.33
CA ARG A 98 -15.42 -10.16 -5.98
C ARG A 98 -15.69 -10.38 -4.47
N ASN A 99 -14.81 -9.85 -3.63
CA ASN A 99 -14.94 -9.91 -2.18
C ASN A 99 -15.02 -8.49 -1.61
N ASN A 100 -16.24 -8.03 -1.32
CA ASN A 100 -16.49 -6.67 -0.85
C ASN A 100 -15.74 -6.33 0.43
N ASP A 101 -15.56 -7.30 1.32
CA ASP A 101 -14.87 -7.07 2.58
C ASP A 101 -13.36 -6.86 2.38
N VAL A 102 -12.74 -7.60 1.46
CA VAL A 102 -11.33 -7.39 1.08
C VAL A 102 -11.17 -6.05 0.36
N VAL A 103 -12.11 -5.70 -0.51
CA VAL A 103 -12.13 -4.39 -1.18
C VAL A 103 -12.22 -3.25 -0.17
N ASP A 104 -13.09 -3.37 0.84
CA ASP A 104 -13.23 -2.37 1.91
C ASP A 104 -11.96 -2.26 2.77
N LEU A 105 -11.41 -3.41 3.19
CA LEU A 105 -10.14 -3.45 3.92
C LEU A 105 -9.02 -2.74 3.16
N MET A 106 -8.83 -3.07 1.89
CA MET A 106 -7.74 -2.49 1.08
C MET A 106 -8.00 -1.01 0.76
N SER A 107 -9.25 -0.63 0.49
CA SER A 107 -9.62 0.79 0.31
C SER A 107 -9.37 1.61 1.57
N SER A 108 -9.63 1.01 2.74
CA SER A 108 -9.32 1.62 4.03
C SER A 108 -7.82 1.79 4.25
N ALA A 109 -6.98 0.90 3.72
CA ALA A 109 -5.52 1.06 3.75
C ALA A 109 -5.05 2.24 2.89
N VAL A 110 -5.60 2.38 1.68
CA VAL A 110 -5.29 3.50 0.79
C VAL A 110 -5.69 4.84 1.44
N ARG A 111 -6.85 4.88 2.11
CA ARG A 111 -7.26 6.05 2.88
C ARG A 111 -6.26 6.38 3.99
N ASP A 112 -5.81 5.38 4.74
CA ASP A 112 -4.86 5.58 5.84
C ASP A 112 -3.52 6.11 5.32
N GLN A 113 -3.04 5.61 4.16
CA GLN A 113 -1.87 6.17 3.47
C GLN A 113 -2.07 7.64 3.11
N ALA A 114 -3.22 8.01 2.54
CA ALA A 114 -3.53 9.39 2.22
C ALA A 114 -3.54 10.29 3.46
N VAL A 115 -4.18 9.85 4.56
CA VAL A 115 -4.18 10.58 5.84
C VAL A 115 -2.75 10.80 6.34
N SER A 116 -1.88 9.78 6.22
CA SER A 116 -0.51 9.85 6.69
C SER A 116 0.32 10.97 6.06
N GLU A 117 -0.04 11.43 4.85
CA GLU A 117 0.64 12.51 4.12
C GLU A 117 0.25 13.92 4.58
N PHE A 118 -0.75 14.05 5.45
CA PHE A 118 -1.18 15.33 6.00
C PHE A 118 -1.04 15.44 7.53
N LEU A 119 -0.49 14.40 8.18
CA LEU A 119 -0.27 14.41 9.63
C LEU A 119 0.98 15.18 10.07
N GLY A 120 0.77 16.12 10.99
CA GLY A 120 1.82 16.89 11.67
C GLY A 120 2.46 17.98 10.81
N GLN A 121 3.49 18.63 11.36
CA GLN A 121 4.24 19.67 10.66
C GLN A 121 5.07 19.08 9.51
N ARG A 122 5.26 19.88 8.45
CA ARG A 122 5.99 19.50 7.25
C ARG A 122 6.83 20.65 6.72
N ASP A 123 7.89 20.30 6.02
CA ASP A 123 8.71 21.28 5.31
C ASP A 123 8.05 21.69 3.97
N LYS A 124 8.73 22.56 3.23
CA LYS A 124 8.31 22.99 1.88
C LYS A 124 8.15 21.81 0.93
N GLN A 125 8.95 20.77 1.07
CA GLN A 125 8.93 19.59 0.22
C GLN A 125 7.88 18.55 0.66
N ASN A 126 7.01 18.89 1.62
CA ASN A 126 6.04 17.99 2.26
C ASN A 126 6.68 16.85 3.08
N ASN A 127 7.98 16.93 3.40
CA ASN A 127 8.60 15.95 4.27
C ASN A 127 8.13 16.16 5.72
N PRO A 128 7.87 15.06 6.44
CA PRO A 128 7.45 15.14 7.83
C PRO A 128 8.53 15.72 8.73
N LEU A 129 8.18 16.75 9.51
CA LEU A 129 9.04 17.27 10.56
C LEU A 129 8.79 16.49 11.88
N PRO A 130 9.83 16.23 12.69
CA PRO A 130 9.66 15.63 14.01
C PRO A 130 8.87 16.54 14.93
N SER A 131 7.87 16.00 15.62
CA SER A 131 7.22 16.71 16.73
C SER A 131 8.20 16.88 17.89
N CYS A 132 8.03 17.94 18.67
CA CYS A 132 8.89 18.22 19.83
C CYS A 132 8.37 17.54 21.11
N GLY A 133 9.29 17.04 21.94
CA GLY A 133 8.97 16.56 23.29
C GLY A 133 8.42 15.13 23.35
N LYS A 134 7.59 14.85 24.36
CA LYS A 134 7.17 13.47 24.71
C LYS A 134 6.22 12.82 23.69
N SER A 135 5.57 13.59 22.82
CA SER A 135 4.67 13.04 21.78
C SER A 135 5.41 12.58 20.52
N ALA A 136 6.69 12.92 20.35
CA ALA A 136 7.45 12.68 19.12
C ALA A 136 7.42 11.23 18.66
N LEU A 137 7.58 10.28 19.59
CA LEU A 137 7.53 8.86 19.29
C LEU A 137 6.12 8.43 18.85
N ALA A 138 5.08 8.87 19.56
CA ALA A 138 3.70 8.52 19.23
C ALA A 138 3.31 9.06 17.84
N ASP A 139 3.63 10.33 17.56
CA ASP A 139 3.35 10.96 16.26
C ASP A 139 4.10 10.26 15.12
N TRP A 140 5.36 9.90 15.34
CA TRP A 140 6.15 9.12 14.39
C TRP A 140 5.53 7.73 14.16
N THR A 141 5.15 7.02 15.23
CA THR A 141 4.53 5.70 15.15
C THR A 141 3.22 5.76 14.37
N THR A 142 2.31 6.67 14.72
CA THR A 142 1.04 6.85 14.01
C THR A 142 1.25 7.12 12.53
N ARG A 143 2.20 8.01 12.17
CA ARG A 143 2.51 8.30 10.77
C ARG A 143 3.03 7.07 10.02
N ASN A 144 3.94 6.29 10.61
CA ASN A 144 4.51 5.11 9.95
C ASN A 144 3.52 3.96 9.84
N VAL A 145 2.67 3.78 10.86
CA VAL A 145 1.55 2.83 10.80
C VAL A 145 0.61 3.21 9.66
N LEU A 146 0.18 4.47 9.56
CA LEU A 146 -0.76 4.87 8.50
C LEU A 146 -0.11 4.87 7.10
N SER A 147 1.14 5.30 6.95
CA SER A 147 1.84 5.38 5.65
C SER A 147 2.21 4.02 5.08
N ALA A 148 2.45 3.03 5.95
CA ALA A 148 2.96 1.74 5.55
C ALA A 148 2.29 0.58 6.29
N GLY A 149 2.35 0.57 7.62
CA GLY A 149 1.89 -0.56 8.44
C GLY A 149 0.46 -1.01 8.14
N SER A 150 -0.47 -0.07 7.95
CA SER A 150 -1.87 -0.33 7.68
C SER A 150 -2.08 -1.12 6.38
N LEU A 151 -1.31 -0.85 5.33
CA LEU A 151 -1.43 -1.60 4.09
C LEU A 151 -0.97 -3.04 4.30
N LEU A 152 0.20 -3.24 4.92
CA LEU A 152 0.72 -4.58 5.17
C LEU A 152 -0.22 -5.40 6.06
N GLY A 153 -0.65 -4.84 7.20
CA GLY A 153 -1.54 -5.51 8.14
C GLY A 153 -2.89 -5.88 7.52
N LYS A 154 -3.52 -4.94 6.81
CA LYS A 154 -4.81 -5.21 6.15
C LYS A 154 -4.69 -6.18 4.98
N SER A 155 -3.57 -6.21 4.26
CA SER A 155 -3.29 -7.26 3.27
C SER A 155 -3.17 -8.64 3.91
N CYS A 156 -2.50 -8.72 5.08
CA CYS A 156 -2.37 -9.96 5.83
C CYS A 156 -3.72 -10.43 6.39
N GLN A 157 -4.51 -9.52 6.94
CA GLN A 157 -5.89 -9.78 7.33
C GLN A 157 -6.76 -10.24 6.14
N GLY A 158 -6.62 -9.57 4.99
CA GLY A 158 -7.35 -9.87 3.77
C GLY A 158 -7.04 -11.28 3.24
N THR A 159 -5.77 -11.71 3.27
CA THR A 159 -5.42 -13.07 2.82
C THR A 159 -5.99 -14.16 3.74
N LEU A 160 -6.02 -13.90 5.06
CA LEU A 160 -6.65 -14.80 6.03
C LEU A 160 -8.16 -14.90 5.80
N LYS A 161 -8.78 -13.79 5.40
CA LYS A 161 -10.19 -13.73 5.06
C LYS A 161 -10.52 -14.51 3.78
N LEU A 162 -9.69 -14.37 2.75
CA LEU A 162 -9.81 -15.17 1.51
C LEU A 162 -9.63 -16.67 1.77
N ALA A 163 -8.81 -17.04 2.73
CA ALA A 163 -8.60 -18.43 3.17
C ALA A 163 -9.71 -19.01 4.07
N GLY A 164 -10.76 -18.23 4.39
CA GLY A 164 -11.89 -18.71 5.20
C GLY A 164 -11.60 -18.86 6.70
N HIS A 165 -10.57 -18.19 7.22
CA HIS A 165 -10.26 -18.23 8.66
C HIS A 165 -11.27 -17.42 9.49
N THR A 166 -11.40 -17.75 10.77
CA THR A 166 -12.28 -17.04 11.72
C THR A 166 -11.80 -15.61 11.98
N ASN A 167 -12.72 -14.70 12.34
CA ASN A 167 -12.41 -13.30 12.66
C ASN A 167 -11.26 -13.15 13.69
N GLN A 168 -11.19 -14.01 14.70
CA GLN A 168 -10.12 -13.99 15.71
C GLN A 168 -8.72 -14.17 15.10
N VAL A 169 -8.60 -15.01 14.07
CA VAL A 169 -7.32 -15.23 13.35
C VAL A 169 -7.06 -14.08 12.39
N GLN A 170 -8.11 -13.55 11.73
CA GLN A 170 -8.00 -12.39 10.85
C GLN A 170 -7.47 -11.16 11.59
N GLU A 171 -7.94 -10.90 12.82
CA GLU A 171 -7.50 -9.77 13.66
C GLU A 171 -6.04 -9.85 14.08
N GLN A 172 -5.45 -11.06 14.16
CA GLN A 172 -4.02 -11.23 14.45
C GLN A 172 -3.11 -10.84 13.28
N GLY A 173 -3.68 -10.68 12.08
CA GLY A 173 -2.95 -10.23 10.89
C GLY A 173 -2.82 -8.71 10.77
N ASN A 174 -3.55 -7.92 11.57
CA ASN A 174 -3.61 -6.46 11.50
C ASN A 174 -2.60 -5.78 12.44
#